data_AF-A0A5Y1ICW3-F1
#
_entry.id   AF-A0A5Y1ICW3-F1
#
_cell.length_a   1.000
_cell.length_b   1.000
_cell.length_c   1.000
_cell.angle_alpha   90.00
_cell.angle_beta   90.00
_cell.angle_gamma   90.00
#
_symmetry.space_group_name_H-M   'P 1'
#
loop_
_entity.id
_entity.type
_entity.pdbx_description
1 polymer ?
#
loop_
_entity_poly.entity_id
_entity_poly.type
_entity_poly.pdbx_seq_one_letter_code
_entity_poly.pdbx_strand_id
1 'polypeptide(L)'
;TMVNYTNLPSLESLNLDYNFLTELPSNVLDTIYVQSQNGELPDQTINQGDTCTIDLPIYFQMEETNMLVSPEVTGEYIGISVIQLPTTVNEEGNTITVDTSALSPGEYKLDVSYNHNYATGGVCSYDWNVTIN
;
A
#
# COMPACT_ATOMS: atom_id res chain seq x y z
N THR A 1 12.76 -13.82 -4.13
CA THR A 1 12.34 -15.01 -4.90
C THR A 1 10.86 -15.19 -4.65
N MET A 2 10.01 -15.09 -5.68
CA MET A 2 8.56 -15.26 -5.52
C MET A 2 8.29 -16.68 -5.00
N VAL A 3 7.62 -16.81 -3.85
CA VAL A 3 7.26 -18.12 -3.30
C VAL A 3 6.24 -18.74 -4.25
N ASN A 4 6.58 -19.88 -4.83
CA ASN A 4 5.75 -20.54 -5.82
C ASN A 4 4.75 -21.48 -5.12
N TYR A 5 3.46 -21.16 -5.20
CA TYR A 5 2.37 -21.93 -4.59
C TYR A 5 1.60 -22.80 -5.61
N THR A 6 2.14 -23.08 -6.81
CA THR A 6 1.40 -23.71 -7.93
C THR A 6 0.85 -25.12 -7.68
N ASN A 7 1.18 -25.79 -6.57
CA ASN A 7 0.74 -27.16 -6.30
C ASN A 7 0.34 -27.37 -4.84
N LEU A 8 -0.59 -26.55 -4.34
CA LEU A 8 -1.17 -26.69 -2.99
C LEU A 8 -2.70 -26.87 -3.05
N PRO A 9 -3.20 -27.99 -3.62
CA PRO A 9 -4.63 -28.21 -3.83
C PRO A 9 -5.45 -28.41 -2.54
N SER A 10 -4.78 -28.58 -1.40
CA SER A 10 -5.40 -28.76 -0.08
C SER A 10 -5.01 -27.64 0.89
N LEU A 11 -4.56 -26.50 0.39
CA LEU A 11 -4.30 -25.34 1.22
C LEU A 11 -5.61 -24.76 1.73
N GLU A 12 -5.76 -24.71 3.05
CA GLU A 12 -6.95 -24.15 3.70
C GLU A 12 -6.69 -22.75 4.26
N SER A 13 -5.44 -22.46 4.65
CA SER A 13 -5.05 -21.17 5.21
C SER A 13 -3.56 -20.90 4.98
N LEU A 14 -3.26 -19.66 4.62
CA LEU A 14 -1.92 -19.11 4.48
C LEU A 14 -1.86 -17.77 5.22
N ASN A 15 -1.31 -17.78 6.43
CA ASN A 15 -1.12 -16.55 7.19
C ASN A 15 0.13 -15.81 6.69
N LEU A 16 -0.06 -14.61 6.14
CA LEU A 16 1.00 -13.72 5.67
C LEU A 16 1.05 -12.41 6.45
N ASP A 17 0.38 -12.34 7.61
CA ASP A 17 0.37 -11.16 8.48
C ASP A 17 1.80 -10.76 8.92
N TYR A 18 2.05 -9.47 9.09
CA TYR A 18 3.36 -8.90 9.46
C TYR A 18 4.51 -9.25 8.50
N ASN A 19 4.26 -9.17 7.19
CA ASN A 19 5.29 -9.27 6.16
C ASN A 19 5.47 -7.93 5.42
N PHE A 20 6.27 -7.96 4.33
CA PHE A 20 6.66 -6.81 3.52
C PHE A 20 6.23 -6.97 2.05
N LEU A 21 5.07 -7.58 1.81
CA LEU A 21 4.60 -7.90 0.46
C LEU A 21 3.90 -6.69 -0.16
N THR A 22 4.25 -6.32 -1.39
CA THR A 22 3.50 -5.31 -2.18
C THR A 22 2.45 -5.96 -3.08
N GLU A 23 2.46 -7.29 -3.18
CA GLU A 23 1.54 -8.10 -3.98
C GLU A 23 1.39 -9.48 -3.32
N LEU A 24 0.16 -9.98 -3.24
CA LEU A 24 -0.18 -11.31 -2.77
C LEU A 24 -0.11 -12.34 -3.91
N PRO A 25 0.26 -13.59 -3.61
CA PRO A 25 0.25 -14.67 -4.60
C PRO A 25 -1.19 -15.00 -5.03
N SER A 26 -1.56 -14.55 -6.24
CA SER A 26 -2.93 -14.64 -6.78
C SER A 26 -3.49 -16.06 -6.85
N ASN A 27 -2.64 -17.07 -6.97
CA ASN A 27 -3.05 -18.47 -7.11
C ASN A 27 -3.55 -19.12 -5.81
N VAL A 28 -3.40 -18.45 -4.66
CA VAL A 28 -3.89 -18.91 -3.36
C VAL A 28 -4.61 -17.80 -2.58
N LEU A 29 -5.07 -16.76 -3.29
CA LEU A 29 -5.57 -15.52 -2.69
C LEU A 29 -6.70 -15.75 -1.66
N ASP A 30 -7.66 -16.64 -1.96
CA ASP A 30 -8.78 -16.98 -1.07
C ASP A 30 -8.38 -17.66 0.24
N THR A 31 -7.15 -18.17 0.33
CA THR A 31 -6.64 -18.84 1.54
C THR A 31 -5.81 -17.91 2.41
N ILE A 32 -5.52 -16.69 1.93
CA ILE A 32 -4.61 -15.78 2.60
C ILE A 32 -5.32 -15.07 3.76
N TYR A 33 -4.57 -14.87 4.83
CA TYR A 33 -4.93 -13.95 5.91
C TYR A 33 -3.85 -12.88 6.08
N VAL A 34 -4.26 -11.62 6.06
CA VAL A 34 -3.43 -10.44 6.33
C VAL A 34 -4.25 -9.41 7.11
N GLN A 35 -3.71 -8.86 8.19
CA GLN A 35 -4.21 -7.61 8.79
C GLN A 35 -3.18 -6.48 8.69
N SER A 36 -1.91 -6.82 8.75
CA SER A 36 -0.78 -5.90 8.81
C SER A 36 0.29 -6.26 7.78
N GLN A 37 0.85 -5.24 7.15
CA GLN A 37 2.03 -5.30 6.30
C GLN A 37 2.82 -4.01 6.51
N ASN A 38 4.14 -4.07 6.39
CA ASN A 38 4.95 -2.86 6.29
C ASN A 38 5.88 -3.06 5.11
N GLY A 39 5.90 -2.16 4.14
CA GLY A 39 6.72 -2.30 2.96
C GLY A 39 7.40 -0.99 2.55
N GLU A 40 8.31 -1.11 1.60
CA GLU A 40 8.92 0.03 0.91
C GLU A 40 8.53 -0.07 -0.57
N LEU A 41 8.16 1.06 -1.18
CA LEU A 41 7.89 1.17 -2.62
C LEU A 41 9.09 1.79 -3.33
N PRO A 42 9.22 1.63 -4.66
CA PRO A 42 10.28 2.27 -5.42
C PRO A 42 10.22 3.80 -5.33
N ASP A 43 11.38 4.43 -5.14
CA ASP A 43 11.51 5.88 -5.14
C ASP A 43 11.06 6.49 -6.49
N GLN A 44 10.53 7.72 -6.44
CA GLN A 44 10.05 8.44 -7.62
C GLN A 44 10.69 9.83 -7.74
N THR A 45 10.75 10.33 -8.98
CA THR A 45 11.08 11.73 -9.26
C THR A 45 9.97 12.32 -10.12
N ILE A 46 9.39 13.42 -9.66
CA ILE A 46 8.26 14.12 -10.32
C ILE A 46 8.58 15.62 -10.48
N ASN A 47 7.82 16.33 -11.32
CA ASN A 47 7.97 17.78 -11.42
C ASN A 47 7.08 18.48 -10.38
N GLN A 48 7.47 19.68 -9.96
CA GLN A 48 6.61 20.53 -9.15
C GLN A 48 5.24 20.73 -9.83
N GLY A 49 4.17 20.51 -9.06
CA GLY A 49 2.79 20.62 -9.54
C GLY A 49 2.17 19.28 -9.95
N ASP A 50 2.97 18.22 -10.10
CA ASP A 50 2.46 16.88 -10.40
C ASP A 50 1.99 16.14 -9.13
N THR A 51 1.08 15.18 -9.30
CA THR A 51 0.70 14.21 -8.27
C THR A 51 1.61 12.99 -8.30
N CYS A 52 1.76 12.29 -7.18
CA CYS A 52 2.47 11.03 -7.11
C CYS A 52 1.49 9.86 -7.16
N THR A 53 1.70 8.92 -8.08
CA THR A 53 0.86 7.73 -8.25
C THR A 53 1.71 6.48 -8.04
N ILE A 54 1.17 5.51 -7.31
CA ILE A 54 1.81 4.23 -7.01
C ILE A 54 0.94 3.07 -7.47
N ASP A 55 1.60 1.99 -7.86
CA ASP A 55 0.99 0.66 -8.01
C ASP A 55 1.07 -0.05 -6.65
N LEU A 56 -0.07 -0.47 -6.10
CA LEU A 56 -0.11 -1.22 -4.84
C LEU A 56 -1.09 -2.41 -4.93
N PRO A 57 -0.76 -3.47 -5.69
CA PRO A 57 -1.66 -4.60 -5.95
C PRO A 57 -2.28 -5.23 -4.70
N ILE A 58 -1.52 -5.34 -3.61
CA ILE A 58 -1.99 -5.94 -2.36
C ILE A 58 -3.24 -5.25 -1.78
N TYR A 59 -3.39 -3.93 -1.92
CA TYR A 59 -4.61 -3.23 -1.48
C TYR A 59 -5.84 -3.79 -2.22
N PHE A 60 -5.77 -3.82 -3.56
CA PHE A 60 -6.87 -4.24 -4.42
C PHE A 60 -7.16 -5.74 -4.27
N GLN A 61 -6.13 -6.57 -4.07
CA GLN A 61 -6.30 -8.00 -3.81
C GLN A 61 -6.97 -8.28 -2.46
N MET A 62 -6.65 -7.49 -1.42
CA MET A 62 -7.33 -7.56 -0.13
C MET A 62 -8.77 -7.05 -0.21
N GLU A 63 -9.03 -6.03 -1.03
CA GLU A 63 -10.37 -5.50 -1.29
C GLU A 63 -11.26 -6.52 -2.02
N GLU A 64 -10.75 -7.11 -3.12
CA GLU A 64 -11.44 -8.11 -3.95
C GLU A 64 -11.93 -9.32 -3.12
N THR A 65 -11.13 -9.71 -2.13
CA THR A 65 -11.40 -10.86 -1.26
C THR A 65 -12.08 -10.51 0.05
N ASN A 66 -12.47 -9.24 0.24
CA ASN A 66 -13.10 -8.73 1.46
C ASN A 66 -12.24 -8.96 2.72
N MET A 67 -10.90 -8.93 2.59
CA MET A 67 -9.97 -9.01 3.72
C MET A 67 -9.81 -7.69 4.47
N LEU A 68 -10.16 -6.56 3.84
CA LEU A 68 -10.05 -5.23 4.46
C LEU A 68 -11.07 -5.07 5.61
N VAL A 69 -10.55 -4.79 6.80
CA VAL A 69 -11.33 -4.34 7.97
C VAL A 69 -11.82 -2.91 7.76
N SER A 70 -10.97 -2.06 7.16
CA SER A 70 -11.31 -0.70 6.76
C SER A 70 -10.71 -0.40 5.38
N PRO A 71 -11.50 0.04 4.40
CA PRO A 71 -11.02 0.38 3.06
C PRO A 71 -10.40 1.78 2.97
N GLU A 72 -10.46 2.59 4.04
CA GLU A 72 -9.91 3.95 4.01
C GLU A 72 -8.39 3.91 3.83
N VAL A 73 -7.91 4.67 2.83
CA VAL A 73 -6.50 4.85 2.50
C VAL A 73 -6.07 6.26 2.86
N THR A 74 -5.00 6.37 3.64
CA THR A 74 -4.39 7.63 4.04
C THR A 74 -3.01 7.76 3.41
N GLY A 75 -2.79 8.81 2.63
CA GLY A 75 -1.46 9.22 2.15
C GLY A 75 -0.94 10.39 2.96
N GLU A 76 0.34 10.35 3.29
CA GLU A 76 1.02 11.37 4.08
C GLU A 76 2.47 11.55 3.66
N TYR A 77 3.08 12.66 4.07
CA TYR A 77 4.53 12.79 4.07
C TYR A 77 5.07 12.90 5.49
N ILE A 78 6.21 12.26 5.71
CA ILE A 78 6.86 12.10 7.01
C ILE A 78 8.06 13.07 7.08
N GLY A 79 7.84 14.23 7.69
CA GLY A 79 8.88 15.21 7.99
C GLY A 79 9.14 15.37 9.49
N ILE A 80 9.39 16.61 9.93
CA ILE A 80 9.41 16.97 11.38
C ILE A 80 8.03 16.73 12.02
N SER A 81 6.99 16.79 11.19
CA SER A 81 5.61 16.43 11.54
C SER A 81 5.05 15.61 10.38
N VAL A 82 4.09 14.76 10.69
CA VAL A 82 3.31 14.03 9.69
C VAL A 82 2.28 14.98 9.11
N ILE A 83 2.22 15.07 7.78
CA ILE A 83 1.21 15.87 7.07
C ILE A 83 0.43 14.96 6.14
N GLN A 84 -0.87 14.84 6.40
CA GLN A 84 -1.79 14.11 5.53
C GLN A 84 -2.02 14.89 4.23
N LEU A 85 -1.99 14.16 3.12
CA LEU A 85 -2.21 14.67 1.78
C LEU A 85 -3.53 14.11 1.22
N PRO A 86 -4.25 14.84 0.37
CA PRO A 86 -5.40 14.29 -0.36
C PRO A 86 -4.98 13.02 -1.10
N THR A 87 -5.74 11.94 -0.94
CA THR A 87 -5.41 10.62 -1.49
C THR A 87 -6.62 10.07 -2.22
N THR A 88 -6.40 9.52 -3.41
CA THR A 88 -7.45 8.94 -4.26
C THR A 88 -7.06 7.52 -4.65
N VAL A 89 -8.00 6.60 -4.47
CA VAL A 89 -7.89 5.21 -4.95
C VAL A 89 -8.57 5.12 -6.32
N ASN A 90 -7.87 4.57 -7.30
CA ASN A 90 -8.40 4.31 -8.64
C ASN A 90 -8.50 2.80 -8.87
N GLU A 91 -9.71 2.25 -8.64
CA GLU A 91 -10.00 0.82 -8.80
C GLU A 91 -9.84 0.33 -10.25
N GLU A 92 -10.19 1.13 -11.26
CA GLU A 92 -10.04 0.70 -12.67
C GLU A 92 -8.56 0.59 -13.09
N GLY A 93 -7.72 1.43 -12.49
CA GLY A 93 -6.27 1.47 -12.77
C GLY A 93 -5.42 0.64 -11.81
N ASN A 94 -6.00 0.11 -10.72
CA ASN A 94 -5.27 -0.49 -9.59
C ASN A 94 -4.15 0.41 -9.05
N THR A 95 -4.42 1.71 -8.93
CA THR A 95 -3.43 2.69 -8.46
C THR A 95 -3.95 3.54 -7.31
N ILE A 96 -3.02 4.04 -6.51
CA ILE A 96 -3.29 5.03 -5.46
C ILE A 96 -2.52 6.30 -5.82
N THR A 97 -3.19 7.44 -5.74
CA THR A 97 -2.60 8.76 -6.02
C THR A 97 -2.61 9.61 -4.77
N VAL A 98 -1.44 10.11 -4.39
CA VAL A 98 -1.22 11.09 -3.32
C VAL A 98 -1.01 12.46 -3.97
N ASP A 99 -1.82 13.44 -3.58
CA ASP A 99 -1.79 14.78 -4.15
C ASP A 99 -0.60 15.58 -3.58
N THR A 100 0.52 15.49 -4.30
CA THR A 100 1.76 16.22 -4.05
C THR A 100 1.85 17.56 -4.78
N SER A 101 0.80 17.96 -5.51
CA SER A 101 0.86 19.10 -6.44
C SER A 101 1.16 20.44 -5.76
N ALA A 102 0.81 20.57 -4.47
CA ALA A 102 1.05 21.76 -3.68
C ALA A 102 2.44 21.81 -3.01
N LEU A 103 3.24 20.74 -3.10
CA LEU A 103 4.56 20.68 -2.48
C LEU A 103 5.59 21.49 -3.26
N SER A 104 6.56 22.05 -2.54
CA SER A 104 7.70 22.75 -3.14
C SER A 104 8.75 21.74 -3.62
N PRO A 105 9.71 22.14 -4.48
CA PRO A 105 10.82 21.27 -4.83
C PRO A 105 11.61 20.83 -3.60
N GLY A 106 11.99 19.55 -3.55
CA GLY A 106 12.65 18.95 -2.40
C GLY A 106 12.53 17.42 -2.36
N GLU A 107 13.10 16.85 -1.30
CA GLU A 107 13.03 15.41 -1.01
C GLU A 107 11.97 15.15 0.06
N TYR A 108 11.04 14.25 -0.22
CA TYR A 108 9.94 13.90 0.68
C TYR A 108 9.92 12.39 0.89
N LYS A 109 9.78 11.95 2.15
CA LYS A 109 9.41 10.56 2.44
C LYS A 109 7.89 10.49 2.53
N LEU A 110 7.25 9.81 1.59
CA LEU A 110 5.81 9.58 1.59
C LEU A 110 5.50 8.23 2.26
N ASP A 111 4.29 8.11 2.79
CA ASP A 111 3.69 6.85 3.23
C ASP A 111 2.23 6.78 2.77
N VAL A 112 1.79 5.57 2.42
CA VAL A 112 0.38 5.22 2.31
C VAL A 112 0.07 4.13 3.31
N SER A 113 -0.96 4.36 4.12
CA SER A 113 -1.46 3.39 5.09
C SER A 113 -2.95 3.12 4.94
N TYR A 114 -3.36 1.88 5.24
CA TYR A 114 -4.75 1.42 5.15
C TYR A 114 -5.00 0.23 6.08
N ASN A 115 -6.24 -0.27 6.08
CA ASN A 115 -6.67 -1.40 6.91
C ASN A 115 -6.54 -1.17 8.42
N HIS A 116 -6.65 0.09 8.85
CA HIS A 116 -6.50 0.48 10.26
C HIS A 116 -7.52 -0.24 11.16
N ASN A 117 -7.03 -1.09 12.05
CA ASN A 117 -7.84 -1.78 13.05
C ASN A 117 -7.40 -1.36 14.47
N TYR A 118 -8.07 -0.35 15.01
CA TYR A 118 -7.76 0.20 16.34
C TYR A 118 -7.95 -0.79 17.50
N ALA A 119 -8.71 -1.88 17.29
CA ALA A 119 -8.92 -2.89 18.33
C ALA A 119 -7.76 -3.88 18.43
N THR A 120 -7.13 -4.22 17.30
CA THR A 120 -6.02 -5.19 17.24
C THR A 120 -4.66 -4.56 16.99
N GLY A 121 -4.62 -3.29 16.58
CA GLY A 121 -3.40 -2.58 16.16
C GLY A 121 -2.94 -2.95 14.75
N GLY A 122 -3.80 -3.58 13.93
CA GLY A 122 -3.47 -3.95 12.56
C GLY A 122 -3.44 -2.74 11.63
N VAL A 123 -2.39 -2.66 10.80
CA VAL A 123 -2.22 -1.61 9.78
C VAL A 123 -1.32 -2.11 8.66
N CYS A 124 -1.67 -1.78 7.42
CA CYS A 124 -0.78 -1.93 6.27
C CYS A 124 -0.17 -0.56 5.94
N SER A 125 1.15 -0.45 5.87
CA SER A 125 1.89 0.81 5.62
C SER A 125 2.96 0.60 4.56
N TYR A 126 3.11 1.55 3.64
CA TYR A 126 4.10 1.49 2.57
C TYR A 126 4.73 2.85 2.35
N ASP A 127 6.04 2.94 2.58
CA ASP A 127 6.79 4.18 2.46
C ASP A 127 7.73 4.22 1.24
N TRP A 128 8.02 5.42 0.73
CA TRP A 128 8.98 5.63 -0.36
C TRP A 128 9.48 7.07 -0.41
N ASN A 129 10.60 7.32 -1.09
CA ASN A 129 11.08 8.68 -1.30
C ASN A 129 10.57 9.26 -2.63
N VAL A 130 10.21 10.53 -2.60
CA VAL A 130 9.84 11.32 -3.77
C VAL A 130 10.71 12.57 -3.83
N THR A 131 11.44 12.69 -4.94
CA THR A 131 12.15 13.92 -5.31
C THR A 131 11.24 14.77 -6.19
N ILE A 132 10.95 16.00 -5.78
CA ILE A 132 10.18 16.98 -6.56
C ILE A 132 11.15 18.01 -7.13
N ASN A 133 11.21 18.14 -8.46
CA ASN A 133 12.05 19.11 -9.18
C ASN A 133 11.35 20.44 -9.43
#